data_AF-A0A9D1Y0T6-F1
#
_entry.id   AF-A0A9D1Y0T6-F1
#
_cell.length_a   1.000
_cell.length_b   1.000
_cell.length_c   1.000
_cell.angle_alpha   90.00
_cell.angle_beta   90.00
_cell.angle_gamma   90.00
#
_symmetry.space_group_name_H-M   'P 1'
#
loop_
_entity.id
_entity.type
_entity.pdbx_description
1 polymer ?
#
loop_
_entity_poly.entity_id
_entity_poly.type
_entity_poly.pdbx_seq_one_letter_code
_entity_poly.pdbx_strand_id
1 'polypeptide(L)'
;MFYNDFESELEFLLDKGAPSIKYLVRRDFMDCDRSSPDMLNLQALIFEQPNIKKLLALQHADGWLGCELHGNNGFDCIITKLLDSGIEPDNQVIARAVSALTDSDMMLNHKSTFRGGDALDADGRGGNRAVVAKILARAGYSESKSPLRDEISLAWEQVFASLCYTSVEDFTIKSGGKRYYKPCARFPGANHIELLGLTHTWQTADRLETARRSVANCYRLMCDIDEQITFKKPREFGGGFVGPFNFDWQSLSPLTPERIIALTQDDYNYKFAFWLRSLTNTPRWAIQSTGSYESLAELVKSGELVQSIPDKAFRAFHQVSGIELNLRKKGATECELLYCALRAIHSALG
;
A
#
# COMPACT_ATOMS: atom_id res chain seq x y z
N MET A 1 7.64 -13.26 -20.19
CA MET A 1 8.61 -12.26 -20.67
C MET A 1 9.38 -11.70 -19.47
N PHE A 2 8.68 -11.18 -18.45
CA PHE A 2 9.29 -10.70 -17.20
C PHE A 2 10.30 -11.65 -16.55
N TYR A 3 9.96 -12.94 -16.37
CA TYR A 3 10.88 -13.92 -15.79
C TYR A 3 12.23 -13.98 -16.53
N ASN A 4 12.21 -14.03 -17.86
CA ASN A 4 13.43 -14.09 -18.67
C ASN A 4 14.25 -12.78 -18.59
N ASP A 5 13.59 -11.65 -18.34
CA ASP A 5 14.22 -10.35 -18.25
C ASP A 5 14.91 -10.10 -16.89
N PHE A 6 14.57 -10.88 -15.86
CA PHE A 6 15.04 -10.73 -14.48
C PHE A 6 15.43 -12.07 -13.82
N GLU A 7 15.81 -13.07 -14.62
CA GLU A 7 16.08 -14.43 -14.15
C GLU A 7 17.17 -14.44 -13.06
N SER A 8 18.27 -13.70 -13.27
CA SER A 8 19.38 -13.59 -12.32
C SER A 8 18.94 -13.01 -10.97
N GLU A 9 18.08 -11.99 -10.98
CA GLU A 9 17.62 -11.35 -9.75
C GLU A 9 16.63 -12.26 -9.00
N LEU A 10 15.75 -12.96 -9.73
CA LEU A 10 14.82 -13.93 -9.14
C LEU A 10 15.57 -15.12 -8.54
N GLU A 11 16.58 -15.65 -9.22
CA GLU A 11 17.45 -16.72 -8.68
C GLU A 11 18.20 -16.26 -7.43
N PHE A 12 18.72 -15.03 -7.44
CA PHE A 12 19.37 -14.45 -6.25
C PHE A 12 18.40 -14.40 -5.05
N LEU A 13 17.17 -13.95 -5.26
CA LEU A 13 16.14 -13.91 -4.20
C LEU A 13 15.79 -15.32 -3.70
N LEU A 14 15.68 -16.30 -4.59
CA LEU A 14 15.39 -17.70 -4.24
C LEU A 14 16.54 -18.35 -3.47
N ASP A 15 17.79 -17.98 -3.73
CA ASP A 15 18.95 -18.49 -3.00
C ASP A 15 19.11 -17.80 -1.64
N LYS A 16 19.16 -16.47 -1.63
CA LYS A 16 19.58 -15.66 -0.48
C LYS A 16 18.44 -15.22 0.45
N GLY A 17 17.23 -15.05 -0.07
CA GLY A 17 16.09 -14.53 0.69
C GLY A 17 15.68 -15.41 1.87
N ALA A 18 14.94 -14.84 2.81
CA ALA A 18 14.24 -15.54 3.86
C ALA A 18 13.04 -16.31 3.30
N PRO A 19 12.47 -17.27 4.06
CA PRO A 19 11.30 -18.03 3.63
C PRO A 19 10.17 -17.16 3.07
N SER A 20 9.90 -15.99 3.67
CA SER A 20 8.92 -15.01 3.15
C SER A 20 9.24 -14.56 1.74
N ILE A 21 10.45 -14.05 1.47
CA ILE A 21 10.83 -13.58 0.13
C ILE A 21 10.79 -14.75 -0.87
N LYS A 22 11.31 -15.93 -0.51
CA LYS A 22 11.28 -17.11 -1.39
C LYS A 22 9.86 -17.51 -1.75
N TYR A 23 8.96 -17.51 -0.77
CA TYR A 23 7.54 -17.79 -0.98
C TYR A 23 6.89 -16.77 -1.91
N LEU A 24 7.09 -15.47 -1.63
CA LEU A 24 6.54 -14.39 -2.42
C LEU A 24 7.05 -14.42 -3.86
N VAL A 25 8.34 -14.69 -4.09
CA VAL A 25 8.88 -14.80 -5.44
C VAL A 25 8.20 -15.93 -6.22
N ARG A 26 8.06 -17.10 -5.61
CA ARG A 26 7.38 -18.25 -6.23
C ARG A 26 5.91 -17.97 -6.52
N ARG A 27 5.21 -17.30 -5.60
CA ARG A 27 3.79 -16.97 -5.73
C ARG A 27 3.55 -15.86 -6.74
N ASP A 28 4.33 -14.79 -6.68
CA ASP A 28 4.02 -13.52 -7.35
C ASP A 28 4.66 -13.42 -8.75
N PHE A 29 5.77 -14.13 -9.02
CA PHE A 29 6.48 -14.06 -10.30
C PHE A 29 6.56 -15.38 -11.06
N MET A 30 6.37 -16.52 -10.38
CA MET A 30 6.48 -17.85 -10.98
C MET A 30 5.16 -18.63 -11.01
N ASP A 31 4.05 -18.01 -10.56
CA ASP A 31 2.70 -18.59 -10.52
C ASP A 31 2.63 -20.01 -9.91
N CYS A 32 3.48 -20.27 -8.90
CA CYS A 32 3.50 -21.57 -8.24
C CYS A 32 2.19 -21.84 -7.48
N ASP A 33 1.68 -23.07 -7.59
CA ASP A 33 0.50 -23.52 -6.84
C ASP A 33 0.80 -23.48 -5.32
N ARG A 34 -0.01 -22.71 -4.60
CA ARG A 34 0.10 -22.49 -3.16
C ARG A 34 -0.13 -23.76 -2.33
N SER A 35 -0.82 -24.74 -2.91
CA SER A 35 -1.08 -26.04 -2.29
C SER A 35 0.05 -27.06 -2.52
N SER A 36 1.06 -26.72 -3.31
CA SER A 36 2.19 -27.62 -3.57
C SER A 36 3.03 -27.87 -2.30
N PRO A 37 3.67 -29.05 -2.17
CA PRO A 37 4.48 -29.38 -0.99
C PRO A 37 5.56 -28.34 -0.65
N ASP A 38 6.22 -27.78 -1.66
CA ASP A 38 7.26 -26.76 -1.47
C ASP A 38 6.69 -25.44 -0.92
N MET A 39 5.53 -25.01 -1.41
CA MET A 39 4.84 -23.81 -0.95
C MET A 39 4.32 -23.98 0.48
N LEU A 40 3.77 -25.15 0.81
CA LEU A 40 3.35 -25.49 2.18
C LEU A 40 4.54 -25.54 3.15
N ASN A 41 5.69 -26.08 2.72
CA ASN A 41 6.91 -26.07 3.51
C ASN A 41 7.42 -24.64 3.75
N LEU A 42 7.39 -23.78 2.73
CA LEU A 42 7.74 -22.37 2.88
C LEU A 42 6.78 -21.64 3.83
N GLN A 43 5.47 -21.91 3.77
CA GLN A 43 4.51 -21.39 4.76
C GLN A 43 4.91 -21.80 6.18
N ALA A 44 5.19 -23.09 6.42
CA ALA A 44 5.62 -23.56 7.74
C ALA A 44 6.89 -22.84 8.22
N LEU A 45 7.88 -22.65 7.34
CA LEU A 45 9.09 -21.88 7.65
C LEU A 45 8.81 -20.40 7.93
N ILE A 46 7.81 -19.79 7.27
CA ILE A 46 7.38 -18.42 7.55
C ILE A 46 6.84 -18.30 8.97
N PHE A 47 6.00 -19.24 9.41
CA PHE A 47 5.49 -19.26 10.79
C PHE A 47 6.59 -19.40 11.84
N GLU A 48 7.71 -20.02 11.49
CA GLU A 48 8.86 -20.16 12.39
C GLU A 48 9.69 -18.89 12.55
N GLN A 49 9.51 -17.88 11.69
CA GLN A 49 10.28 -16.64 11.72
C GLN A 49 9.98 -15.79 12.98
N PRO A 50 11.01 -15.30 13.69
CA PRO A 50 10.82 -14.51 14.92
C PRO A 50 9.94 -13.24 14.83
N ASN A 51 9.91 -12.50 13.72
CA ASN A 51 9.02 -11.35 13.50
C ASN A 51 7.59 -11.82 13.39
N ILE A 52 7.37 -12.89 12.61
CA ILE A 52 6.05 -13.47 12.43
C ILE A 52 5.51 -13.95 13.78
N LYS A 53 6.29 -14.71 14.54
CA LYS A 53 5.91 -15.11 15.90
C LYS A 53 5.57 -13.93 16.80
N LYS A 54 6.34 -12.83 16.73
CA LYS A 54 6.04 -11.60 17.49
C LYS A 54 4.71 -10.97 17.05
N LEU A 55 4.42 -10.91 15.75
CA LEU A 55 3.16 -10.37 15.24
C LEU A 55 1.97 -11.26 15.60
N LEU A 56 2.13 -12.58 15.49
CA LEU A 56 1.11 -13.57 15.87
C LEU A 56 0.78 -13.51 17.36
N ALA A 57 1.78 -13.26 18.21
CA ALA A 57 1.58 -13.09 19.65
C ALA A 57 0.77 -11.83 20.02
N LEU A 58 0.53 -10.91 19.07
CA LEU A 58 -0.35 -9.75 19.24
C LEU A 58 -1.82 -10.06 18.91
N GLN A 59 -2.15 -11.29 18.53
CA GLN A 59 -3.53 -11.71 18.33
C GLN A 59 -4.17 -12.09 19.67
N HIS A 60 -5.26 -11.42 20.02
CA HIS A 60 -6.06 -11.69 21.20
C HIS A 60 -6.86 -12.99 21.06
N ALA A 61 -7.45 -13.45 22.17
CA ALA A 61 -8.26 -14.68 22.19
C ALA A 61 -9.46 -14.61 21.23
N ASP A 62 -10.08 -13.44 21.11
CA ASP A 62 -11.20 -13.15 20.20
C ASP A 62 -10.77 -13.00 18.72
N GLY A 63 -9.47 -12.95 18.45
CA GLY A 63 -8.92 -12.79 17.09
C GLY A 63 -8.48 -11.38 16.74
N TRP A 64 -8.76 -10.37 17.58
CA TRP A 64 -8.31 -8.99 17.35
C TRP A 64 -6.78 -8.92 17.28
N LEU A 65 -6.23 -8.05 16.43
CA LEU A 65 -4.79 -7.83 16.30
C LEU A 65 -4.39 -6.48 16.89
N GLY A 66 -3.39 -6.49 17.77
CA GLY A 66 -2.80 -5.25 18.30
C GLY A 66 -3.65 -4.56 19.35
N CYS A 67 -3.44 -3.25 19.55
CA CYS A 67 -4.11 -2.49 20.61
C CYS A 67 -5.10 -1.42 20.10
N GLU A 68 -5.15 -1.19 18.79
CA GLU A 68 -5.99 -0.18 18.14
C GLU A 68 -6.24 -0.56 16.67
N LEU A 69 -7.21 0.08 15.99
CA LEU A 69 -7.49 -0.20 14.58
C LEU A 69 -6.33 0.26 13.67
N HIS A 70 -5.86 1.49 13.86
CA HIS A 70 -4.91 2.17 12.97
C HIS A 70 -3.74 2.76 13.77
N GLY A 71 -2.52 2.29 13.46
CA GLY A 71 -1.29 2.76 14.11
C GLY A 71 -0.11 1.78 13.95
N ASN A 72 1.06 2.11 14.48
CA ASN A 72 2.28 1.29 14.30
C ASN A 72 2.18 -0.14 14.87
N ASN A 73 1.36 -0.31 15.90
CA ASN A 73 0.98 -1.61 16.47
C ASN A 73 -0.55 -1.82 16.38
N GLY A 74 -1.17 -1.15 15.41
CA GLY A 74 -2.58 -1.27 15.11
C GLY A 74 -2.88 -2.53 14.31
N PHE A 75 -4.15 -2.89 14.29
CA PHE A 75 -4.69 -4.02 13.55
C PHE A 75 -4.23 -3.97 12.09
N ASP A 76 -4.39 -2.80 11.45
CA ASP A 76 -4.05 -2.59 10.04
C ASP A 76 -2.57 -2.88 9.73
N CYS A 77 -1.66 -2.40 10.58
CA CYS A 77 -0.23 -2.59 10.42
C CYS A 77 0.17 -4.06 10.61
N ILE A 78 -0.38 -4.71 11.64
CA ILE A 78 -0.05 -6.11 11.95
C ILE A 78 -0.54 -7.03 10.84
N ILE A 79 -1.81 -6.92 10.44
CA ILE A 79 -2.36 -7.80 9.39
C ILE A 79 -1.70 -7.54 8.04
N THR A 80 -1.39 -6.28 7.72
CA THR A 80 -0.64 -5.94 6.50
C THR A 80 0.73 -6.60 6.49
N LYS A 81 1.48 -6.54 7.60
CA LYS A 81 2.80 -7.20 7.71
C LYS A 81 2.72 -8.72 7.61
N LEU A 82 1.70 -9.35 8.20
CA LEU A 82 1.49 -10.80 8.07
C LEU A 82 1.27 -11.20 6.60
N LEU A 83 0.39 -10.47 5.91
CA LEU A 83 0.08 -10.69 4.49
C LEU A 83 1.27 -10.38 3.56
N ASP A 84 1.96 -9.26 3.78
CA ASP A 84 3.15 -8.87 3.02
C ASP A 84 4.34 -9.82 3.27
N SER A 85 4.34 -10.55 4.39
CA SER A 85 5.33 -11.61 4.66
C SER A 85 4.96 -12.96 4.02
N GLY A 86 3.84 -13.03 3.30
CA GLY A 86 3.40 -14.20 2.56
C GLY A 86 2.41 -15.10 3.30
N ILE A 87 1.91 -14.75 4.49
CA ILE A 87 0.85 -15.56 5.12
C ILE A 87 -0.42 -15.47 4.27
N GLU A 88 -0.98 -16.62 3.91
CA GLU A 88 -2.12 -16.68 3.01
C GLU A 88 -3.41 -16.12 3.63
N PRO A 89 -4.26 -15.43 2.83
CA PRO A 89 -5.52 -14.86 3.32
C PRO A 89 -6.51 -15.89 3.89
N ASP A 90 -6.45 -17.14 3.43
CA ASP A 90 -7.29 -18.24 3.90
C ASP A 90 -6.76 -18.91 5.17
N ASN A 91 -5.58 -18.51 5.66
CA ASN A 91 -5.03 -19.02 6.89
C ASN A 91 -5.91 -18.67 8.10
N GLN A 92 -6.02 -19.59 9.07
CA GLN A 92 -6.86 -19.44 10.25
C GLN A 92 -6.55 -18.16 11.07
N VAL A 93 -5.28 -17.73 11.13
CA VAL A 93 -4.91 -16.48 11.81
C VAL A 93 -5.59 -15.28 11.17
N ILE A 94 -5.57 -15.21 9.84
CA ILE A 94 -6.20 -14.13 9.07
C ILE A 94 -7.72 -14.23 9.18
N ALA A 95 -8.29 -15.43 9.06
CA ALA A 95 -9.72 -15.65 9.22
C ALA A 95 -10.25 -15.20 10.59
N ARG A 96 -9.53 -15.49 11.68
CA ARG A 96 -9.87 -15.01 13.03
C ARG A 96 -9.81 -13.50 13.14
N ALA A 97 -8.80 -12.88 12.54
CA ALA A 97 -8.68 -11.43 12.50
C ALA A 97 -9.86 -10.80 11.74
N VAL A 98 -10.19 -11.30 10.55
CA VAL A 98 -11.35 -10.85 9.77
C VAL A 98 -12.64 -11.00 10.58
N SER A 99 -12.84 -12.13 11.26
CA SER A 99 -14.00 -12.33 12.13
C SER A 99 -14.11 -11.23 13.19
N ALA A 100 -13.04 -10.97 13.94
CA ALA A 100 -13.02 -9.93 14.98
C ALA A 100 -13.27 -8.51 14.43
N LEU A 101 -12.86 -8.25 13.18
CA LEU A 101 -13.05 -6.96 12.51
C LEU A 101 -14.44 -6.78 11.90
N THR A 102 -15.20 -7.86 11.71
CA THR A 102 -16.56 -7.81 11.13
C THR A 102 -17.68 -8.01 12.15
N ASP A 103 -17.33 -8.50 13.35
CA ASP A 103 -18.24 -8.66 14.46
C ASP A 103 -18.33 -7.34 15.26
N SER A 104 -19.53 -6.76 15.32
CA SER A 104 -19.75 -5.45 15.96
C SER A 104 -19.50 -5.48 17.47
N ASP A 105 -19.84 -6.58 18.15
CA ASP A 105 -19.66 -6.70 19.59
C ASP A 105 -18.16 -6.85 19.92
N MET A 106 -17.42 -7.61 19.11
CA MET A 106 -15.97 -7.72 19.25
C MET A 106 -15.29 -6.38 19.01
N MET A 107 -15.64 -5.67 17.94
CA MET A 107 -15.05 -4.36 17.62
C MET A 107 -15.24 -3.31 18.73
N LEU A 108 -16.36 -3.35 19.45
CA LEU A 108 -16.66 -2.42 20.55
C LEU A 108 -15.76 -2.63 21.78
N ASN A 109 -15.18 -3.82 21.94
CA ASN A 109 -14.25 -4.11 23.04
C ASN A 109 -12.84 -3.57 22.78
N HIS A 110 -12.57 -3.05 21.59
CA HIS A 110 -11.25 -2.57 21.18
C HIS A 110 -11.29 -1.09 20.77
N LYS A 111 -10.10 -0.47 20.70
CA LYS A 111 -9.95 0.88 20.16
C LYS A 111 -10.09 0.84 18.64
N SER A 112 -11.32 0.75 18.16
CA SER A 112 -11.69 0.57 16.76
C SER A 112 -11.75 1.88 15.95
N THR A 113 -11.38 3.01 16.54
CA THR A 113 -11.34 4.31 15.86
C THR A 113 -10.03 5.06 16.08
N PHE A 114 -9.68 5.93 15.14
CA PHE A 114 -8.53 6.84 15.25
C PHE A 114 -8.97 8.31 15.22
N ARG A 115 -8.07 9.20 15.62
CA ARG A 115 -8.34 10.64 15.70
C ARG A 115 -8.74 11.20 14.33
N GLY A 116 -9.99 11.62 14.21
CA GLY A 116 -10.54 12.19 12.98
C GLY A 116 -11.15 11.16 12.04
N GLY A 117 -11.10 9.86 12.36
CA GLY A 117 -11.72 8.80 11.56
C GLY A 117 -13.21 9.02 11.36
N ASP A 118 -13.97 9.26 12.43
CA ASP A 118 -15.43 9.49 12.32
C ASP A 118 -15.77 10.72 11.48
N ALA A 119 -14.94 11.76 11.57
CA ALA A 119 -15.13 12.98 10.79
C ALA A 119 -14.84 12.78 9.30
N LEU A 120 -13.85 11.95 8.96
CA LEU A 120 -13.55 11.57 7.58
C LEU A 120 -14.64 10.67 7.02
N ASP A 121 -15.15 9.72 7.83
CA ASP A 121 -16.26 8.86 7.45
C ASP A 121 -17.53 9.68 7.19
N ALA A 122 -17.82 10.67 8.05
CA ALA A 122 -18.96 11.57 7.89
C ALA A 122 -18.86 12.48 6.65
N ASP A 123 -17.65 12.94 6.28
CA ASP A 123 -17.43 13.74 5.05
C ASP A 123 -17.33 12.86 3.78
N GLY A 124 -17.35 11.53 3.92
CA GLY A 124 -17.22 10.60 2.80
C GLY A 124 -15.80 10.49 2.24
N ARG A 125 -14.76 10.75 3.04
CA ARG A 125 -13.34 10.66 2.65
C ARG A 125 -12.66 9.35 3.00
N GLY A 126 -13.37 8.44 3.67
CA GLY A 126 -12.83 7.16 4.11
C GLY A 126 -11.94 7.30 5.34
N GLY A 127 -12.56 7.25 6.52
CA GLY A 127 -11.91 7.29 7.83
C GLY A 127 -11.66 5.88 8.37
N ASN A 128 -12.31 5.55 9.50
CA ASN A 128 -12.19 4.23 10.11
C ASN A 128 -12.67 3.14 9.16
N ARG A 129 -13.77 3.38 8.43
CA ARG A 129 -14.34 2.41 7.48
C ARG A 129 -13.40 2.09 6.34
N ALA A 130 -12.69 3.07 5.80
CA ALA A 130 -11.71 2.82 4.73
C ALA A 130 -10.53 1.97 5.24
N VAL A 131 -10.06 2.19 6.47
CA VAL A 131 -9.03 1.32 7.07
C VAL A 131 -9.53 -0.12 7.16
N VAL A 132 -10.75 -0.33 7.70
CA VAL A 132 -11.39 -1.64 7.77
C VAL A 132 -11.53 -2.27 6.39
N ALA A 133 -12.06 -1.54 5.41
CA ALA A 133 -12.28 -2.04 4.06
C ALA A 133 -10.97 -2.45 3.37
N LYS A 134 -9.89 -1.68 3.53
CA LYS A 134 -8.59 -2.08 3.00
C LYS A 134 -8.08 -3.38 3.63
N ILE A 135 -8.23 -3.53 4.94
CA ILE A 135 -7.87 -4.79 5.62
C ILE A 135 -8.67 -5.96 5.04
N LEU A 136 -9.99 -5.81 4.93
CA LEU A 136 -10.89 -6.83 4.41
C LEU A 136 -10.55 -7.20 2.95
N ALA A 137 -10.28 -6.20 2.09
CA ALA A 137 -9.88 -6.43 0.71
C ALA A 137 -8.57 -7.23 0.62
N ARG A 138 -7.55 -6.85 1.40
CA ARG A 138 -6.26 -7.57 1.43
C ARG A 138 -6.39 -9.00 1.98
N ALA A 139 -7.34 -9.22 2.89
CA ALA A 139 -7.63 -10.52 3.47
C ALA A 139 -8.59 -11.39 2.61
N GLY A 140 -8.92 -10.96 1.38
CA GLY A 140 -9.78 -11.73 0.48
C GLY A 140 -11.24 -11.84 0.94
N TYR A 141 -11.71 -10.89 1.76
CA TYR A 141 -13.11 -10.85 2.18
C TYR A 141 -14.03 -10.59 1.00
N SER A 142 -15.27 -11.11 1.07
CA SER A 142 -16.22 -10.96 -0.04
C SER A 142 -16.59 -9.49 -0.29
N GLU A 143 -16.30 -9.01 -1.50
CA GLU A 143 -16.64 -7.66 -1.97
C GLU A 143 -18.16 -7.37 -2.00
N SER A 144 -19.00 -8.41 -1.89
CA SER A 144 -20.46 -8.27 -1.81
C SER A 144 -20.98 -7.88 -0.41
N LYS A 145 -20.12 -7.94 0.61
CA LYS A 145 -20.48 -7.73 2.02
C LYS A 145 -20.03 -6.37 2.53
N SER A 146 -20.82 -5.79 3.43
CA SER A 146 -20.47 -4.59 4.19
C SER A 146 -19.40 -4.92 5.26
N PRO A 147 -18.50 -3.98 5.62
CA PRO A 147 -18.35 -2.62 5.09
C PRO A 147 -17.61 -2.50 3.75
N LEU A 148 -16.98 -3.58 3.27
CA LEU A 148 -16.14 -3.55 2.06
C LEU A 148 -16.89 -3.05 0.81
N ARG A 149 -18.08 -3.61 0.52
CA ARG A 149 -18.92 -3.20 -0.62
C ARG A 149 -19.21 -1.70 -0.64
N ASP A 150 -19.50 -1.14 0.54
CA ASP A 150 -19.95 0.24 0.68
C ASP A 150 -18.76 1.20 0.46
N GLU A 151 -17.58 0.83 0.95
CA GLU A 151 -16.35 1.60 0.72
C GLU A 151 -15.81 1.48 -0.71
N ILE A 152 -15.99 0.34 -1.39
CA ILE A 152 -15.72 0.23 -2.85
C ILE A 152 -16.59 1.22 -3.63
N SER A 153 -17.88 1.31 -3.26
CA SER A 153 -18.82 2.23 -3.90
C SER A 153 -18.43 3.69 -3.65
N LEU A 154 -18.05 4.03 -2.41
CA LEU A 154 -17.55 5.35 -2.05
C LEU A 154 -16.27 5.71 -2.82
N ALA A 155 -15.30 4.81 -2.88
CA ALA A 155 -14.05 5.02 -3.60
C ALA A 155 -14.31 5.25 -5.10
N TRP A 156 -15.24 4.50 -5.68
CA TRP A 156 -15.66 4.71 -7.07
C TRP A 156 -16.28 6.10 -7.28
N GLU A 157 -17.16 6.56 -6.38
CA GLU A 157 -17.74 7.90 -6.47
C GLU A 157 -16.68 9.00 -6.42
N GLN A 158 -15.64 8.83 -5.60
CA GLN A 158 -14.52 9.77 -5.47
C GLN A 158 -13.70 9.85 -6.76
N VAL A 159 -13.34 8.71 -7.34
CA VAL A 159 -12.67 8.64 -8.64
C VAL A 159 -13.56 9.28 -9.72
N PHE A 160 -14.81 8.85 -9.84
CA PHE A 160 -15.72 9.37 -10.87
C PHE A 160 -15.91 10.90 -10.79
N ALA A 161 -16.16 11.44 -9.59
CA ALA A 161 -16.44 12.86 -9.40
C ALA A 161 -15.25 13.78 -9.74
N SER A 162 -14.01 13.27 -9.66
CA SER A 162 -12.82 14.04 -10.02
C SER A 162 -12.80 14.53 -11.47
N LEU A 163 -13.56 13.90 -12.37
CA LEU A 163 -13.70 14.34 -13.76
C LEU A 163 -14.39 15.70 -13.88
N CYS A 164 -15.14 16.13 -12.86
CA CYS A 164 -15.83 17.41 -12.85
C CYS A 164 -14.92 18.60 -12.49
N TYR A 165 -13.69 18.33 -12.05
CA TYR A 165 -12.75 19.38 -11.63
C TYR A 165 -11.78 19.76 -12.74
N THR A 166 -11.53 21.06 -12.84
CA THR A 166 -10.67 21.70 -13.84
C THR A 166 -9.45 22.37 -13.22
N SER A 167 -9.53 22.69 -11.92
CA SER A 167 -8.47 23.31 -11.11
C SER A 167 -8.43 22.72 -9.69
N VAL A 168 -7.26 22.78 -9.04
CA VAL A 168 -7.09 22.45 -7.60
C VAL A 168 -8.00 23.30 -6.70
N GLU A 169 -8.31 24.53 -7.13
CA GLU A 169 -9.20 25.44 -6.41
C GLU A 169 -10.67 25.02 -6.48
N ASP A 170 -11.06 24.07 -7.35
CA ASP A 170 -12.44 23.58 -7.43
C ASP A 170 -12.82 22.77 -6.19
N PHE A 171 -11.86 22.04 -5.62
CA PHE A 171 -12.07 21.11 -4.50
C PHE A 171 -11.28 21.46 -3.24
N THR A 172 -10.45 22.51 -3.25
CA THR A 172 -9.69 22.95 -2.07
C THR A 172 -9.89 24.43 -1.74
N ILE A 173 -9.48 24.81 -0.52
CA ILE A 173 -9.41 26.17 -0.02
C ILE A 173 -8.01 26.38 0.54
N LYS A 174 -7.38 27.50 0.20
CA LYS A 174 -6.14 27.95 0.84
C LYS A 174 -6.43 29.08 1.84
N SER A 175 -6.12 28.85 3.12
CA SER A 175 -6.31 29.85 4.18
C SER A 175 -5.25 29.71 5.27
N GLY A 176 -4.66 30.83 5.70
CA GLY A 176 -3.63 30.83 6.74
C GLY A 176 -2.41 29.97 6.40
N GLY A 177 -2.00 29.95 5.12
CA GLY A 177 -0.87 29.13 4.64
C GLY A 177 -1.15 27.63 4.54
N LYS A 178 -2.38 27.17 4.83
CA LYS A 178 -2.77 25.75 4.72
C LYS A 178 -3.77 25.56 3.61
N ARG A 179 -3.58 24.51 2.81
CA ARG A 179 -4.57 24.03 1.84
C ARG A 179 -5.35 22.87 2.45
N TYR A 180 -6.66 22.92 2.32
CA TYR A 180 -7.54 21.85 2.79
C TYR A 180 -8.72 21.67 1.85
N TYR A 181 -9.32 20.50 1.87
CA TYR A 181 -10.49 20.21 1.04
C TYR A 181 -11.70 21.06 1.43
N LYS A 182 -12.47 21.47 0.41
CA LYS A 182 -13.81 22.02 0.63
C LYS A 182 -14.71 20.96 1.27
N PRO A 183 -15.68 21.35 2.12
CA PRO A 183 -16.69 20.41 2.62
C PRO A 183 -17.36 19.67 1.47
N CYS A 184 -17.58 18.36 1.63
CA CYS A 184 -18.20 17.48 0.62
C CYS A 184 -17.46 17.37 -0.73
N ALA A 185 -16.24 17.91 -0.86
CA ALA A 185 -15.47 17.77 -2.10
C ALA A 185 -15.09 16.30 -2.34
N ARG A 186 -15.29 15.83 -3.57
CA ARG A 186 -15.09 14.42 -3.94
C ARG A 186 -13.86 14.26 -4.81
N PHE A 187 -12.71 14.08 -4.18
CA PHE A 187 -11.43 13.87 -4.85
C PHE A 187 -10.75 12.62 -4.28
N PRO A 188 -10.25 11.69 -5.12
CA PRO A 188 -9.69 10.43 -4.63
C PRO A 188 -8.39 10.67 -3.84
N GLY A 189 -8.26 9.94 -2.73
CA GLY A 189 -7.07 9.92 -1.88
C GLY A 189 -6.40 8.55 -1.97
N ALA A 190 -5.34 8.34 -1.20
CA ALA A 190 -4.58 7.09 -1.22
C ALA A 190 -5.47 5.86 -0.95
N ASN A 191 -6.32 5.94 0.09
CA ASN A 191 -7.22 4.85 0.45
C ASN A 191 -8.21 4.48 -0.67
N HIS A 192 -8.73 5.46 -1.41
CA HIS A 192 -9.68 5.20 -2.51
C HIS A 192 -9.00 4.48 -3.67
N ILE A 193 -7.83 4.95 -4.09
CA ILE A 193 -7.06 4.34 -5.19
C ILE A 193 -6.58 2.93 -4.80
N GLU A 194 -6.03 2.78 -3.60
CA GLU A 194 -5.58 1.48 -3.07
C GLU A 194 -6.73 0.47 -2.98
N LEU A 195 -7.88 0.87 -2.42
CA LEU A 195 -9.02 -0.04 -2.26
C LEU A 195 -9.54 -0.52 -3.62
N LEU A 196 -9.68 0.37 -4.59
CA LEU A 196 -10.06 0.01 -5.95
C LEU A 196 -9.00 -0.86 -6.65
N GLY A 197 -7.71 -0.63 -6.37
CA GLY A 197 -6.62 -1.47 -6.84
C GLY A 197 -6.65 -2.90 -6.28
N LEU A 198 -7.20 -3.10 -5.08
CA LEU A 198 -7.29 -4.39 -4.40
C LEU A 198 -8.58 -5.16 -4.69
N THR A 199 -9.52 -4.60 -5.46
CA THR A 199 -10.89 -5.13 -5.62
C THR A 199 -11.30 -5.20 -7.08
N HIS A 200 -12.21 -6.11 -7.42
CA HIS A 200 -12.53 -6.48 -8.80
C HIS A 200 -13.98 -6.24 -9.22
N THR A 201 -14.93 -6.22 -8.29
CA THR A 201 -16.38 -6.13 -8.60
C THR A 201 -16.77 -4.84 -9.33
N TRP A 202 -15.96 -3.79 -9.23
CA TRP A 202 -16.18 -2.52 -9.93
C TRP A 202 -15.54 -2.47 -11.33
N GLN A 203 -14.65 -3.41 -11.68
CA GLN A 203 -13.79 -3.34 -12.87
C GLN A 203 -14.49 -3.79 -14.17
N THR A 204 -15.57 -3.12 -14.55
CA THR A 204 -16.11 -3.27 -15.92
C THR A 204 -15.26 -2.48 -16.92
N ALA A 205 -15.32 -2.82 -18.21
CA ALA A 205 -14.55 -2.13 -19.26
C ALA A 205 -14.80 -0.60 -19.25
N ASP A 206 -16.06 -0.18 -19.17
CA ASP A 206 -16.45 1.23 -19.12
C ASP A 206 -15.94 1.94 -17.86
N ARG A 207 -15.95 1.24 -16.71
CA ARG A 207 -15.48 1.80 -15.44
C ARG A 207 -13.95 1.90 -15.40
N LEU A 208 -13.23 0.92 -15.94
CA LEU A 208 -11.78 0.99 -16.08
C LEU A 208 -11.35 2.15 -16.98
N GLU A 209 -12.04 2.36 -18.11
CA GLU A 209 -11.75 3.48 -19.00
C GLU A 209 -12.04 4.84 -18.33
N THR A 210 -13.17 4.92 -17.61
CA THR A 210 -13.51 6.10 -16.83
C THR A 210 -12.51 6.36 -15.70
N ALA A 211 -12.02 5.31 -15.04
CA ALA A 211 -11.00 5.42 -14.00
C ALA A 211 -9.68 5.98 -14.56
N ARG A 212 -9.21 5.46 -15.71
CA ARG A 212 -8.00 5.98 -16.37
C ARG A 212 -8.11 7.47 -16.67
N ARG A 213 -9.23 7.90 -17.25
CA ARG A 213 -9.51 9.32 -17.54
C ARG A 213 -9.54 10.17 -16.26
N SER A 214 -10.16 9.65 -15.20
CA SER A 214 -10.22 10.32 -13.90
C SER A 214 -8.83 10.50 -13.30
N VAL A 215 -8.01 9.45 -13.27
CA VAL A 215 -6.65 9.52 -12.70
C VAL A 215 -5.77 10.44 -13.55
N ALA A 216 -5.90 10.41 -14.88
CA ALA A 216 -5.19 11.36 -15.75
C ALA A 216 -5.58 12.82 -15.43
N ASN A 217 -6.87 13.08 -15.18
CA ASN A 217 -7.30 14.41 -14.73
C ASN A 217 -6.73 14.76 -13.34
N CYS A 218 -6.79 13.84 -12.38
CA CYS A 218 -6.24 14.04 -11.04
C CYS A 218 -4.74 14.33 -11.09
N TYR A 219 -3.98 13.55 -11.86
CA TYR A 219 -2.56 13.75 -12.08
C TYR A 219 -2.29 15.14 -12.65
N ARG A 220 -2.95 15.53 -13.74
CA ARG A 220 -2.83 16.87 -14.34
C ARG A 220 -3.10 18.00 -13.34
N LEU A 221 -4.03 17.81 -12.41
CA LEU A 221 -4.40 18.80 -11.40
C LEU A 221 -3.38 18.89 -10.25
N MET A 222 -2.65 17.82 -9.98
CA MET A 222 -1.92 17.62 -8.73
C MET A 222 -0.42 17.35 -8.88
N CYS A 223 0.08 17.01 -10.07
CA CYS A 223 1.47 16.62 -10.30
C CYS A 223 2.48 17.73 -9.94
N ASP A 224 2.07 19.00 -10.04
CA ASP A 224 2.92 20.15 -9.71
C ASP A 224 2.58 20.77 -8.34
N ILE A 225 1.66 20.16 -7.59
CA ILE A 225 1.21 20.67 -6.29
C ILE A 225 2.09 20.12 -5.17
N ASP A 226 3.11 20.89 -4.80
CA ASP A 226 3.98 20.61 -3.65
C ASP A 226 3.38 21.17 -2.33
N GLU A 227 2.15 20.77 -2.03
CA GLU A 227 1.43 21.17 -0.81
C GLU A 227 0.71 19.99 -0.16
N GLN A 228 0.80 19.87 1.17
CA GLN A 228 -0.03 18.91 1.91
C GLN A 228 -1.48 19.41 1.99
N ILE A 229 -2.37 18.82 1.19
CA ILE A 229 -3.81 19.05 1.33
C ILE A 229 -4.32 18.26 2.52
N THR A 230 -4.94 18.96 3.47
CA THR A 230 -5.50 18.37 4.70
C THR A 230 -7.02 18.35 4.68
N PHE A 231 -7.63 17.59 5.60
CA PHE A 231 -9.05 17.65 5.90
C PHE A 231 -9.28 18.58 7.10
N LYS A 232 -10.14 19.58 6.95
CA LYS A 232 -10.54 20.46 8.05
C LYS A 232 -11.75 19.86 8.75
N LYS A 233 -11.50 19.31 9.94
CA LYS A 233 -12.52 18.64 10.75
C LYS A 233 -13.60 19.63 11.20
N PRO A 234 -14.90 19.30 11.04
CA PRO A 234 -15.99 20.09 11.59
C PRO A 234 -15.92 20.23 13.13
N ARG A 235 -16.61 21.24 13.68
CA ARG A 235 -16.50 21.59 15.12
C ARG A 235 -17.11 20.51 16.01
N GLU A 236 -18.18 19.86 15.56
CA GLU A 236 -18.86 18.76 16.23
C GLU A 236 -17.96 17.54 16.44
N PHE A 237 -16.93 17.36 15.60
CA PHE A 237 -15.90 16.34 15.79
C PHE A 237 -14.67 16.87 16.55
N GLY A 238 -14.74 18.06 17.15
CA GLY A 238 -13.66 18.68 17.93
C GLY A 238 -12.71 19.60 17.15
N GLY A 239 -13.01 19.93 15.89
CA GLY A 239 -12.25 20.90 15.08
C GLY A 239 -10.78 20.56 14.79
N GLY A 240 -10.15 21.37 13.93
CA GLY A 240 -8.72 21.22 13.56
C GLY A 240 -8.51 20.58 12.20
N PHE A 241 -7.28 20.11 11.93
CA PHE A 241 -6.89 19.52 10.65
C PHE A 241 -6.42 18.08 10.84
N VAL A 242 -6.74 17.22 9.87
CA VAL A 242 -6.35 15.80 9.82
C VAL A 242 -5.74 15.50 8.45
N GLY A 243 -4.75 14.62 8.39
CA GLY A 243 -4.08 14.23 7.15
C GLY A 243 -2.59 14.57 7.14
N PRO A 244 -1.92 14.46 5.97
CA PRO A 244 -2.50 14.26 4.63
C PRO A 244 -3.04 12.83 4.39
N PHE A 245 -4.04 12.70 3.51
CA PHE A 245 -4.56 11.41 2.99
C PHE A 245 -4.55 11.36 1.45
N ASN A 246 -3.81 12.29 0.83
CA ASN A 246 -3.76 12.43 -0.61
C ASN A 246 -3.03 11.23 -1.21
N PHE A 247 -3.45 10.85 -2.41
CA PHE A 247 -2.61 9.99 -3.23
C PHE A 247 -1.36 10.77 -3.65
N ASP A 248 -0.23 10.09 -3.73
CA ASP A 248 1.07 10.68 -4.08
C ASP A 248 1.16 10.90 -5.60
N TRP A 249 0.45 11.91 -6.10
CA TRP A 249 0.37 12.20 -7.54
C TRP A 249 1.73 12.52 -8.17
N GLN A 250 2.65 13.08 -7.39
CA GLN A 250 4.01 13.41 -7.84
C GLN A 250 4.85 12.16 -8.12
N SER A 251 4.60 11.06 -7.38
CA SER A 251 5.29 9.79 -7.64
C SER A 251 5.02 9.19 -9.03
N LEU A 252 3.93 9.62 -9.70
CA LEU A 252 3.58 9.16 -11.04
C LEU A 252 4.37 9.87 -12.15
N SER A 253 5.11 10.94 -11.82
CA SER A 253 5.97 11.62 -12.78
C SER A 253 7.16 10.72 -13.15
N PRO A 254 7.51 10.64 -14.45
CA PRO A 254 8.61 9.80 -14.90
C PRO A 254 9.95 10.34 -14.33
N LEU A 255 10.73 9.45 -13.74
CA LEU A 255 12.09 9.73 -13.26
C LEU A 255 13.10 8.96 -14.11
N THR A 256 14.23 9.60 -14.39
CA THR A 256 15.41 8.94 -14.99
C THR A 256 16.16 8.11 -13.93
N PRO A 257 17.05 7.19 -14.33
CA PRO A 257 17.89 6.44 -13.38
C PRO A 257 18.64 7.35 -12.40
N GLU A 258 19.23 8.46 -12.86
CA GLU A 258 20.00 9.39 -12.01
C GLU A 258 19.10 10.06 -10.96
N ARG A 259 17.85 10.36 -11.32
CA ARG A 259 16.88 10.94 -10.38
C ARG A 259 16.43 9.92 -9.34
N ILE A 260 16.27 8.65 -9.71
CA ILE A 260 15.99 7.57 -8.75
C ILE A 260 17.17 7.41 -7.78
N ILE A 261 18.40 7.40 -8.27
CA ILE A 261 19.59 7.37 -7.42
C ILE A 261 19.64 8.58 -6.49
N ALA A 262 19.33 9.78 -6.98
CA ALA A 262 19.27 10.98 -6.14
C ALA A 262 18.24 10.86 -5.00
N LEU A 263 17.11 10.15 -5.18
CA LEU A 263 16.16 9.88 -4.09
C LEU A 263 16.77 9.03 -2.97
N THR A 264 17.67 8.09 -3.30
CA THR A 264 18.36 7.26 -2.30
C THR A 264 19.34 8.07 -1.45
N GLN A 265 19.84 9.18 -2.01
CA GLN A 265 20.85 10.05 -1.39
C GLN A 265 20.25 11.25 -0.65
N ASP A 266 18.93 11.42 -0.70
CA ASP A 266 18.23 12.55 -0.09
C ASP A 266 18.51 12.66 1.42
N ASP A 267 18.49 13.90 1.93
CA ASP A 267 18.65 14.15 3.37
C ASP A 267 17.51 13.54 4.18
N TYR A 268 16.31 13.47 3.60
CA TYR A 268 15.21 12.72 4.17
C TYR A 268 15.30 11.24 3.80
N ASN A 269 15.92 10.47 4.69
CA ASN A 269 16.24 9.04 4.47
C ASN A 269 15.05 8.15 4.06
N TYR A 270 13.80 8.54 4.33
CA TYR A 270 12.60 7.77 3.97
C TYR A 270 12.07 8.07 2.57
N LYS A 271 12.59 9.09 1.88
CA LYS A 271 12.06 9.57 0.61
C LYS A 271 12.02 8.48 -0.46
N PHE A 272 13.13 7.78 -0.64
CA PHE A 272 13.21 6.64 -1.57
C PHE A 272 12.23 5.53 -1.20
N ALA A 273 12.13 5.18 0.08
CA ALA A 273 11.25 4.12 0.55
C ALA A 273 9.77 4.43 0.29
N PHE A 274 9.34 5.67 0.57
CA PHE A 274 7.99 6.09 0.29
C PHE A 274 7.71 6.19 -1.21
N TRP A 275 8.65 6.70 -2.00
CA TRP A 275 8.53 6.71 -3.46
C TRP A 275 8.35 5.31 -4.04
N LEU A 276 9.21 4.36 -3.67
CA LEU A 276 9.12 2.98 -4.17
C LEU A 276 7.82 2.31 -3.70
N ARG A 277 7.37 2.59 -2.47
CA ARG A 277 6.06 2.14 -1.98
C ARG A 277 4.90 2.72 -2.80
N SER A 278 4.96 4.01 -3.15
CA SER A 278 3.94 4.65 -4.01
C SER A 278 3.88 3.98 -5.39
N LEU A 279 5.03 3.70 -6.02
CA LEU A 279 5.09 2.95 -7.28
C LEU A 279 4.50 1.54 -7.12
N THR A 280 4.92 0.80 -6.09
CA THR A 280 4.49 -0.59 -5.85
C THR A 280 2.97 -0.71 -5.63
N ASN A 281 2.37 0.31 -4.99
CA ASN A 281 0.95 0.30 -4.65
C ASN A 281 0.07 0.98 -5.71
N THR A 282 0.65 1.53 -6.77
CA THR A 282 -0.13 2.16 -7.85
C THR A 282 -0.75 1.06 -8.72
N PRO A 283 -2.09 0.96 -8.79
CA PRO A 283 -2.71 -0.07 -9.62
C PRO A 283 -2.50 0.25 -11.11
N ARG A 284 -2.46 -0.79 -11.95
CA ARG A 284 -2.16 -0.68 -13.40
C ARG A 284 -3.04 0.35 -14.13
N TRP A 285 -4.30 0.49 -13.75
CA TRP A 285 -5.22 1.47 -14.35
C TRP A 285 -4.96 2.92 -13.93
N ALA A 286 -4.14 3.16 -12.90
CA ALA A 286 -3.76 4.48 -12.42
C ALA A 286 -2.37 4.94 -12.91
N ILE A 287 -1.58 4.06 -13.53
CA ILE A 287 -0.27 4.41 -14.06
C ILE A 287 -0.41 5.44 -15.20
N GLN A 288 0.32 6.56 -15.10
CA GLN A 288 0.33 7.62 -16.13
C GLN A 288 1.48 7.50 -17.12
N SER A 289 2.59 6.91 -16.67
CA SER A 289 3.79 6.68 -17.48
C SER A 289 4.54 5.46 -16.96
N THR A 290 5.16 4.70 -17.85
CA THR A 290 6.05 3.58 -17.52
C THR A 290 7.49 4.02 -17.23
N GLY A 291 7.84 5.29 -17.49
CA GLY A 291 9.25 5.73 -17.49
C GLY A 291 10.00 5.52 -16.16
N SER A 292 9.33 5.70 -15.01
CA SER A 292 9.93 5.40 -13.70
C SER A 292 10.13 3.89 -13.47
N TYR A 293 9.23 3.05 -14.00
CA TYR A 293 9.32 1.59 -13.89
C TYR A 293 10.42 1.04 -14.82
N GLU A 294 10.54 1.60 -16.02
CA GLU A 294 11.62 1.30 -16.97
C GLU A 294 12.99 1.71 -16.42
N SER A 295 13.08 2.92 -15.85
CA SER A 295 14.32 3.40 -15.22
C SER A 295 14.70 2.58 -13.99
N LEU A 296 13.71 2.16 -13.19
CA LEU A 296 13.94 1.26 -12.07
C LEU A 296 14.41 -0.12 -12.55
N ALA A 297 13.82 -0.65 -13.63
CA ALA A 297 14.25 -1.89 -14.26
C ALA A 297 15.69 -1.84 -14.74
N GLU A 298 16.11 -0.73 -15.36
CA GLU A 298 17.49 -0.50 -15.77
C GLU A 298 18.47 -0.57 -14.59
N LEU A 299 18.16 0.16 -13.51
CA LEU A 299 18.99 0.17 -12.30
C LEU A 299 19.06 -1.18 -11.57
N VAL A 300 17.98 -1.96 -11.63
CA VAL A 300 17.96 -3.33 -11.08
C VAL A 300 18.89 -4.23 -11.91
N LYS A 301 18.77 -4.19 -13.25
CA LYS A 301 19.59 -5.04 -14.15
C LYS A 301 21.07 -4.67 -14.12
N SER A 302 21.42 -3.39 -13.97
CA SER A 302 22.81 -2.96 -13.84
C SER A 302 23.40 -3.23 -12.46
N GLY A 303 22.56 -3.53 -11.46
CA GLY A 303 22.95 -3.66 -10.05
C GLY A 303 23.23 -2.32 -9.36
N GLU A 304 23.13 -1.20 -10.08
CA GLU A 304 23.42 0.14 -9.54
C GLU A 304 22.44 0.55 -8.44
N LEU A 305 21.19 0.07 -8.48
CA LEU A 305 20.20 0.37 -7.44
C LEU A 305 20.73 0.00 -6.06
N VAL A 306 21.24 -1.23 -5.91
CA VAL A 306 21.72 -1.77 -4.64
C VAL A 306 23.03 -1.12 -4.23
N GLN A 307 23.92 -0.84 -5.19
CA GLN A 307 25.23 -0.24 -4.93
C GLN A 307 25.14 1.22 -4.47
N SER A 308 24.11 1.95 -4.90
CA SER A 308 24.02 3.40 -4.72
C SER A 308 23.31 3.84 -3.44
N ILE A 309 22.52 2.95 -2.82
CA ILE A 309 21.71 3.30 -1.65
C ILE A 309 22.56 3.31 -0.37
N PRO A 310 22.66 4.46 0.33
CA PRO A 310 23.46 4.55 1.55
C PRO A 310 22.79 3.82 2.72
N ASP A 311 23.60 3.35 3.68
CA ASP A 311 23.17 2.67 4.90
C ASP A 311 21.98 3.32 5.62
N LYS A 312 21.97 4.66 5.68
CA LYS A 312 20.92 5.43 6.34
C LYS A 312 19.56 5.29 5.62
N ALA A 313 19.57 5.30 4.30
CA ALA A 313 18.38 5.14 3.47
C ALA A 313 17.93 3.68 3.45
N PHE A 314 18.86 2.72 3.45
CA PHE A 314 18.55 1.31 3.62
C PHE A 314 17.83 1.00 4.94
N ARG A 315 18.31 1.55 6.06
CA ARG A 315 17.64 1.39 7.37
C ARG A 315 16.23 1.97 7.37
N ALA A 316 16.04 3.13 6.75
CA ALA A 316 14.74 3.75 6.62
C ALA A 316 13.81 2.93 5.70
N PHE A 317 14.34 2.40 4.59
CA PHE A 317 13.65 1.47 3.71
C PHE A 317 13.13 0.25 4.46
N HIS A 318 14.00 -0.41 5.23
CA HIS A 318 13.61 -1.56 6.04
C HIS A 318 12.53 -1.24 7.08
N GLN A 319 12.49 -0.02 7.62
CA GLN A 319 11.41 0.36 8.55
C GLN A 319 10.05 0.53 7.85
N VAL A 320 10.05 0.85 6.55
CA VAL A 320 8.84 1.08 5.76
C VAL A 320 8.35 -0.21 5.09
N SER A 321 9.27 -0.99 4.52
CA SER A 321 8.99 -2.15 3.65
C SER A 321 9.56 -3.47 4.18
N GLY A 322 10.02 -3.48 5.44
CA GLY A 322 10.67 -4.58 6.12
C GLY A 322 9.94 -5.92 6.06
N ILE A 323 10.51 -6.89 5.34
CA ILE A 323 10.09 -8.30 5.37
C ILE A 323 11.18 -9.15 6.06
N GLU A 324 12.45 -8.77 5.85
CA GLU A 324 13.62 -9.53 6.30
C GLU A 324 14.00 -9.24 7.75
N LEU A 325 14.16 -10.27 8.55
CA LEU A 325 14.44 -10.11 9.98
C LEU A 325 15.89 -9.78 10.32
N ASN A 326 16.82 -10.39 9.58
CA ASN A 326 18.21 -10.43 9.98
C ASN A 326 19.05 -9.62 9.00
N LEU A 327 19.04 -8.30 9.18
CA LEU A 327 19.88 -7.37 8.43
C LEU A 327 21.38 -7.66 8.59
N ARG A 328 21.79 -8.50 9.57
CA ARG A 328 23.18 -8.93 9.73
C ARG A 328 23.54 -10.09 8.79
N LYS A 329 22.57 -10.79 8.21
CA LYS A 329 22.83 -11.80 7.17
C LYS A 329 23.20 -11.06 5.89
N LYS A 330 24.39 -11.36 5.36
CA LYS A 330 24.86 -10.80 4.09
C LYS A 330 23.81 -11.05 2.99
N GLY A 331 23.40 -9.98 2.30
CA GLY A 331 22.42 -10.03 1.21
C GLY A 331 20.94 -9.94 1.63
N ALA A 332 20.59 -9.95 2.93
CA ALA A 332 19.18 -9.89 3.35
C ALA A 332 18.52 -8.55 2.99
N THR A 333 19.19 -7.43 3.26
CA THR A 333 18.72 -6.09 2.86
C THR A 333 18.62 -5.92 1.34
N GLU A 334 19.54 -6.53 0.59
CA GLU A 334 19.53 -6.52 -0.87
C GLU A 334 18.31 -7.28 -1.39
N CYS A 335 17.98 -8.43 -0.79
CA CYS A 335 16.81 -9.22 -1.17
C CYS A 335 15.51 -8.43 -0.99
N GLU A 336 15.36 -7.72 0.13
CA GLU A 336 14.16 -6.92 0.40
C GLU A 336 13.98 -5.79 -0.63
N LEU A 337 15.05 -5.05 -0.90
CA LEU A 337 15.06 -3.98 -1.89
C LEU A 337 14.72 -4.51 -3.29
N LEU A 338 15.40 -5.58 -3.71
CA LEU A 338 15.19 -6.19 -5.01
C LEU A 338 13.77 -6.74 -5.15
N TYR A 339 13.24 -7.44 -4.14
CA TYR A 339 11.86 -7.93 -4.17
C TYR A 339 10.85 -6.79 -4.36
N CYS A 340 10.96 -5.71 -3.58
CA CYS A 340 10.06 -4.56 -3.71
C CYS A 340 10.20 -3.87 -5.08
N ALA A 341 11.43 -3.71 -5.58
CA ALA A 341 11.67 -3.13 -6.89
C ALA A 341 11.06 -3.98 -8.02
N LEU A 342 11.32 -5.29 -8.00
CA LEU A 342 10.75 -6.23 -8.98
C LEU A 342 9.22 -6.27 -8.92
N ARG A 343 8.63 -6.18 -7.72
CA ARG A 343 7.17 -6.12 -7.56
C ARG A 343 6.58 -4.87 -8.21
N ALA A 344 7.21 -3.71 -8.03
CA ALA A 344 6.81 -2.48 -8.72
C ALA A 344 6.93 -2.64 -10.24
N ILE A 345 8.07 -3.12 -10.75
CA ILE A 345 8.31 -3.30 -12.19
C ILE A 345 7.30 -4.26 -12.79
N HIS A 346 7.07 -5.42 -12.16
CA HIS A 346 6.12 -6.44 -12.63
C HIS A 346 4.70 -5.91 -12.71
N SER A 347 4.27 -5.10 -11.74
CA SER A 347 2.91 -4.53 -11.74
C SER A 347 2.62 -3.61 -12.93
N ALA A 348 3.65 -3.00 -13.51
CA ALA A 348 3.54 -2.04 -14.60
C ALA A 348 3.92 -2.61 -15.97
N LEU A 349 4.98 -3.43 -16.02
CA LEU A 349 5.60 -3.94 -17.25
C LEU A 349 5.34 -5.44 -17.49
N GLY A 350 4.75 -6.13 -16.51
CA GLY A 350 4.45 -7.57 -16.55
C GLY A 350 3.21 -7.96 -17.34
#